data_AF-A0A7R8W4U5-F1
#
_entry.id   AF-A0A7R8W4U5-F1
#
_cell.length_a   1.000
_cell.length_b   1.000
_cell.length_c   1.000
_cell.angle_alpha   90.00
_cell.angle_beta   90.00
_cell.angle_gamma   90.00
#
_symmetry.space_group_name_H-M   'P 1'
#
loop_
_entity.id
_entity.type
_entity.pdbx_description
1 polymer ?
#
loop_
_entity_poly.entity_id
_entity_poly.type
_entity_poly.pdbx_seq_one_letter_code
_entity_poly.pdbx_strand_id
1 'polypeptide(L)'
;MLMPKKNRHAIYEYLFKEGVLVAEKDFHLPKHPEIETVTNLQVIKAMTSLKSRGLVKEQFAWRHFYWYLTNEGIQYLRDYLHLPSEIVPATLRRQARTETTRPRAAMARPPVDGKTPDDRAGYRRAGPIGDKKGDVGLGAGAVEYSGVRSGFGRGRPMS
;
A
#
# COMPACT_ATOMS: atom_id res chain seq x y z
N MET A 1 -19.15 -27.91 -0.89
CA MET A 1 -18.27 -28.98 -1.41
C MET A 1 -17.94 -29.94 -0.29
N LEU A 2 -18.01 -31.25 -0.55
CA LEU A 2 -17.56 -32.26 0.41
C LEU A 2 -16.02 -32.25 0.46
N MET A 3 -15.46 -32.02 1.64
CA MET A 3 -14.00 -31.97 1.87
C MET A 3 -13.67 -32.70 3.17
N PRO A 4 -12.60 -33.53 3.21
CA PRO A 4 -12.12 -34.16 4.44
C PRO A 4 -11.91 -33.11 5.55
N LYS A 5 -12.28 -33.46 6.78
CA LYS A 5 -12.12 -32.56 7.94
C LYS A 5 -10.67 -32.14 8.14
N LYS A 6 -9.72 -33.09 7.97
CA LYS A 6 -8.28 -32.84 8.09
C LYS A 6 -7.79 -31.74 7.15
N ASN A 7 -8.18 -31.80 5.87
CA ASN A 7 -7.77 -30.81 4.87
C ASN A 7 -8.37 -29.44 5.16
N ARG A 8 -9.63 -29.40 5.61
CA ARG A 8 -10.29 -28.15 6.00
C ARG A 8 -9.60 -27.49 7.20
N HIS A 9 -9.25 -28.30 8.19
CA HIS A 9 -8.52 -27.85 9.37
C HIS A 9 -7.16 -27.25 8.97
N ALA A 10 -6.40 -27.93 8.11
CA ALA A 10 -5.11 -27.44 7.61
C ALA A 10 -5.21 -26.09 6.87
N ILE A 11 -6.24 -25.90 6.04
CA ILE A 11 -6.49 -24.60 5.35
C ILE A 11 -6.74 -23.50 6.38
N TYR A 12 -7.56 -23.78 7.40
CA TYR A 12 -7.94 -22.80 8.42
C TYR A 12 -6.77 -22.46 9.36
N GLU A 13 -5.98 -23.45 9.75
CA GLU A 13 -4.75 -23.25 10.51
C GLU A 13 -3.77 -22.35 9.76
N TYR A 14 -3.52 -22.64 8.47
CA TYR A 14 -2.63 -21.84 7.66
C TYR A 14 -3.13 -20.40 7.48
N LEU A 15 -4.42 -20.24 7.16
CA LEU A 15 -5.05 -18.93 7.03
C LEU A 15 -5.00 -18.13 8.34
N PHE A 16 -5.17 -18.77 9.49
CA PHE A 16 -5.10 -18.09 10.80
C PHE A 16 -3.66 -17.71 11.17
N LYS A 17 -2.69 -18.56 10.84
CA LYS A 17 -1.27 -18.31 11.11
C LYS A 17 -0.76 -17.09 10.34
N GLU A 18 -0.97 -17.06 9.04
CA GLU A 18 -0.46 -15.99 8.18
C GLU A 18 -1.40 -14.78 8.13
N GLY A 19 -2.72 -15.01 8.20
CA GLY A 19 -3.76 -13.97 8.06
C GLY A 19 -4.07 -13.59 6.60
N VAL A 20 -3.34 -14.16 5.64
CA VAL A 20 -3.50 -13.97 4.19
C VAL A 20 -3.35 -15.32 3.51
N LEU A 21 -4.07 -15.53 2.40
CA LEU A 21 -3.89 -16.71 1.56
C LEU A 21 -3.99 -16.30 0.10
N VAL A 22 -3.10 -16.86 -0.73
CA VAL A 22 -3.07 -16.60 -2.18
C VAL A 22 -3.19 -17.90 -2.94
N ALA A 23 -4.05 -17.96 -3.96
CA ALA A 23 -4.14 -19.12 -4.84
C ALA A 23 -4.27 -18.72 -6.30
N GLU A 24 -3.57 -19.43 -7.21
CA GLU A 24 -3.87 -19.33 -8.64
C GLU A 24 -5.25 -19.92 -8.93
N LYS A 25 -6.02 -19.32 -9.84
CA LYS A 25 -7.24 -19.85 -10.42
C LYS A 25 -6.90 -20.97 -11.42
N ASP A 26 -6.43 -22.08 -10.87
CA ASP A 26 -6.28 -23.37 -11.53
C ASP A 26 -6.89 -24.45 -10.63
N PHE A 27 -7.97 -25.08 -11.10
CA PHE A 27 -8.68 -26.11 -10.35
C PHE A 27 -8.06 -27.51 -10.50
N HIS A 28 -7.13 -27.69 -11.45
CA HIS A 28 -6.51 -28.97 -11.75
C HIS A 28 -5.16 -29.16 -11.05
N LEU A 29 -4.61 -28.08 -10.48
CA LEU A 29 -3.37 -28.14 -9.73
C LEU A 29 -3.50 -29.14 -8.56
N PRO A 30 -2.70 -30.22 -8.55
CA PRO A 30 -2.88 -31.33 -7.62
C PRO A 30 -2.55 -30.95 -6.17
N LYS A 31 -1.67 -29.98 -5.98
CA LYS A 31 -1.25 -29.50 -4.66
C LYS A 31 -1.16 -27.98 -4.64
N HIS A 32 -1.49 -27.37 -3.51
CA HIS A 32 -1.29 -25.95 -3.29
C HIS A 32 0.17 -25.68 -2.89
N PRO A 33 0.85 -24.63 -3.40
CA PRO A 33 2.27 -24.37 -3.11
C PRO A 33 2.56 -24.16 -1.62
N GLU A 34 1.66 -23.54 -0.86
CA GLU A 34 1.85 -23.25 0.56
C GLU A 34 1.33 -24.37 1.49
N ILE A 35 0.46 -25.25 0.97
CA ILE A 35 -0.22 -26.30 1.73
C ILE A 35 -0.11 -27.61 0.96
N GLU A 36 0.97 -28.35 1.20
CA GLU A 36 1.29 -29.57 0.45
C GLU A 36 0.26 -30.70 0.59
N THR A 37 -0.49 -30.71 1.69
CA THR A 37 -1.49 -31.75 2.00
C THR A 37 -2.83 -31.56 1.29
N VAL A 38 -3.07 -30.38 0.69
CA VAL A 38 -4.38 -29.97 0.18
C VAL A 38 -4.31 -29.62 -1.31
N THR A 39 -5.34 -29.99 -2.06
CA THR A 39 -5.45 -29.64 -3.48
C THR A 39 -5.88 -28.18 -3.66
N ASN A 40 -5.48 -27.54 -4.76
CA ASN A 40 -5.79 -26.11 -4.95
C ASN A 40 -7.31 -25.85 -5.08
N LEU A 41 -8.05 -26.80 -5.67
CA LEU A 41 -9.51 -26.76 -5.73
C LEU A 41 -10.14 -26.69 -4.33
N GLN A 42 -9.61 -27.49 -3.39
CA GLN A 42 -10.08 -27.48 -2.00
C GLN A 42 -9.89 -26.12 -1.35
N VAL A 43 -8.72 -25.52 -1.52
CA VAL A 43 -8.43 -24.17 -1.04
C VAL A 43 -9.42 -23.16 -1.62
N ILE A 44 -9.56 -23.08 -2.94
CA ILE A 44 -10.44 -22.08 -3.59
C ILE A 44 -11.89 -22.21 -3.10
N LYS A 45 -12.42 -23.42 -3.00
CA LYS A 45 -13.81 -23.63 -2.57
C LYS A 45 -14.01 -23.40 -1.07
N ALA A 46 -13.02 -23.70 -0.23
CA ALA A 46 -13.06 -23.34 1.18
C ALA A 46 -13.07 -21.82 1.37
N MET A 47 -12.17 -21.12 0.68
CA MET A 47 -12.08 -19.66 0.75
C MET A 47 -13.33 -18.97 0.19
N THR A 48 -13.92 -19.50 -0.89
CA THR A 48 -15.21 -19.03 -1.41
C THR A 48 -16.31 -19.13 -0.35
N SER A 49 -16.34 -20.23 0.41
CA SER A 49 -17.31 -20.41 1.50
C SER A 49 -17.08 -19.47 2.69
N LEU A 50 -15.84 -19.08 2.97
CA LEU A 50 -15.54 -18.10 4.03
C LEU A 50 -15.90 -16.68 3.59
N LYS A 51 -15.61 -16.34 2.32
CA LYS A 51 -16.01 -15.06 1.70
C LYS A 51 -17.53 -14.86 1.75
N SER A 52 -18.31 -15.87 1.39
CA SER A 52 -19.78 -15.75 1.38
C SER A 52 -20.38 -15.49 2.78
N ARG A 53 -19.61 -15.75 3.84
CA ARG A 53 -19.97 -15.49 5.24
C ARG A 53 -19.39 -14.18 5.78
N GLY A 54 -18.67 -13.40 4.97
CA GLY A 54 -18.02 -12.15 5.42
C GLY A 54 -16.74 -12.33 6.24
N LEU A 55 -16.27 -13.55 6.44
CA LEU A 55 -15.10 -13.86 7.28
C LEU A 55 -13.76 -13.50 6.62
N VAL A 56 -13.77 -13.34 5.30
CA VAL A 56 -12.58 -13.08 4.49
C VAL A 56 -12.96 -12.08 3.39
N LYS A 57 -12.07 -11.12 3.13
CA LYS A 57 -12.15 -10.23 1.98
C LYS A 57 -11.37 -10.82 0.81
N GLU A 58 -12.01 -10.95 -0.34
CA GLU A 58 -11.38 -11.43 -1.58
C GLU A 58 -11.03 -10.26 -2.50
N GLN A 59 -9.84 -10.33 -3.09
CA GLN A 59 -9.42 -9.53 -4.23
C GLN A 59 -8.94 -10.49 -5.32
N PHE A 60 -9.39 -10.30 -6.56
CA PHE A 60 -9.01 -11.17 -7.68
C PHE A 60 -8.29 -10.36 -8.75
N ALA A 61 -7.06 -10.75 -9.08
CA ALA A 61 -6.25 -10.05 -10.06
C ALA A 61 -5.28 -11.04 -10.74
N TRP A 62 -5.07 -10.89 -12.05
CA TRP A 62 -4.08 -11.68 -12.81
C TRP A 62 -4.22 -13.20 -12.66
N ARG A 63 -5.46 -13.72 -12.64
CA ARG A 63 -5.76 -15.13 -12.34
C ARG A 63 -5.35 -15.60 -10.93
N HIS A 64 -5.02 -14.71 -10.01
CA HIS A 64 -4.77 -15.03 -8.61
C HIS A 64 -5.87 -14.50 -7.70
N PHE A 65 -6.29 -15.34 -6.76
CA PHE A 65 -7.11 -14.96 -5.63
C PHE A 65 -6.22 -14.52 -4.49
N TYR A 66 -6.52 -13.35 -3.94
CA TYR A 66 -5.92 -12.80 -2.74
C TYR A 66 -7.00 -12.70 -1.68
N TRP A 67 -6.80 -13.38 -0.56
CA TRP A 67 -7.75 -13.39 0.54
C TRP A 67 -7.12 -12.79 1.78
N TYR A 68 -7.85 -11.86 2.40
CA TYR A 68 -7.47 -11.18 3.64
C TYR A 68 -8.46 -11.55 4.74
N LEU A 69 -7.95 -12.03 5.86
CA LEU A 69 -8.78 -12.38 7.00
C LEU A 69 -9.37 -11.11 7.64
N THR A 70 -10.68 -11.10 7.91
CA THR A 70 -11.36 -9.97 8.58
C THR A 70 -11.37 -10.19 10.11
N ASN A 71 -11.67 -9.14 10.88
CA ASN A 71 -11.75 -9.25 12.35
C ASN A 71 -12.78 -10.30 12.82
N GLU A 72 -13.91 -10.39 12.13
CA GLU A 72 -14.93 -11.42 12.38
C GLU A 72 -14.43 -12.82 12.02
N GLY A 73 -13.69 -12.93 10.91
CA GLY A 73 -13.02 -14.16 10.51
C GLY A 73 -12.02 -14.69 11.54
N ILE A 74 -11.28 -13.78 12.19
CA ILE A 74 -10.35 -14.15 13.28
C ILE A 74 -11.11 -14.79 14.44
N GLN A 75 -12.25 -14.24 14.86
CA GLN A 75 -13.07 -14.80 15.94
C GLN A 75 -13.62 -16.17 15.54
N TYR A 76 -14.19 -16.28 14.34
CA TYR A 76 -14.74 -17.55 13.85
C TYR A 76 -13.68 -18.67 13.79
N LEU A 77 -12.50 -18.38 13.25
CA LEU A 77 -11.43 -19.36 13.14
C LEU A 77 -10.87 -19.75 14.51
N ARG A 78 -10.81 -18.81 15.47
CA ARG A 78 -10.41 -19.10 16.84
C ARG A 78 -11.34 -20.09 17.51
N ASP A 79 -12.66 -19.86 17.39
CA ASP A 79 -13.67 -20.75 17.97
C ASP A 79 -13.67 -22.12 17.29
N TYR A 80 -13.47 -22.15 15.96
CA TYR A 80 -13.45 -23.39 15.18
C TYR A 80 -12.22 -24.26 15.48
N LEU A 81 -11.05 -23.65 15.64
CA LEU A 81 -9.78 -24.33 15.90
C LEU A 81 -9.50 -24.51 17.40
N HIS A 82 -10.37 -23.98 18.27
CA HIS A 82 -10.23 -24.01 19.73
C HIS A 82 -8.91 -23.43 20.25
N LEU A 83 -8.47 -22.31 19.66
CA LEU A 83 -7.26 -21.60 20.05
C LEU A 83 -7.54 -20.61 21.19
N PRO A 84 -6.60 -20.38 22.13
CA PRO A 84 -6.72 -19.32 23.12
C PRO A 84 -6.71 -17.92 22.48
N SER A 85 -7.28 -16.92 23.18
CA SER A 85 -7.40 -15.54 22.70
C SER A 85 -6.07 -14.81 22.48
N GLU A 86 -4.99 -15.32 23.06
CA GLU A 86 -3.63 -14.77 22.95
C GLU A 86 -3.03 -14.95 21.55
N ILE A 87 -3.43 -15.99 20.82
CA ILE A 87 -2.85 -16.25 19.50
C ILE A 87 -3.54 -15.34 18.49
N VAL A 88 -2.71 -14.50 17.88
CA VAL A 88 -3.10 -13.49 16.90
C VAL A 88 -2.39 -13.79 15.57
N PRO A 89 -3.08 -13.65 14.41
CA PRO A 89 -2.45 -13.82 13.11
C PRO A 89 -1.19 -12.97 12.91
N ALA A 90 -0.27 -13.44 12.08
CA ALA A 90 1.00 -12.77 11.80
C ALA A 90 0.82 -11.30 11.36
N THR A 91 -0.25 -10.99 10.62
CA THR A 91 -0.58 -9.63 10.17
C THR A 91 -0.82 -8.62 11.30
N LEU A 92 -1.23 -9.07 12.49
CA LEU A 92 -1.46 -8.21 13.65
C LEU A 92 -0.30 -8.23 14.64
N ARG A 93 0.65 -9.17 14.51
CA ARG A 93 1.86 -9.20 15.34
C ARG A 93 2.77 -8.05 14.91
N ARG A 94 2.96 -7.07 15.80
CA ARG A 94 3.91 -5.98 15.57
C ARG A 94 5.33 -6.56 15.51
N GLN A 95 5.97 -6.46 14.35
CA GLN A 95 7.40 -6.74 14.25
C GLN A 95 8.16 -5.73 15.13
N ALA A 96 8.97 -6.24 16.06
CA ALA A 96 9.92 -5.40 16.78
C ALA A 96 10.89 -4.85 15.75
N ARG A 97 10.78 -3.55 15.43
CA ARG A 97 11.81 -2.86 14.67
C ARG A 97 13.07 -2.95 15.51
N THR A 98 14.02 -3.79 15.11
CA THR A 98 15.41 -3.58 15.50
C THR A 98 15.76 -2.22 14.93
N GLU A 99 15.84 -1.21 15.81
CA GLU A 99 16.57 0.00 15.51
C GLU A 99 17.94 -0.44 15.04
N THR A 100 18.13 -0.50 13.73
CA THR A 100 19.46 -0.40 13.19
C THR A 100 19.92 0.95 13.68
N THR A 101 20.74 0.92 14.73
CA THR A 101 21.63 2.01 15.09
C THR A 101 22.42 2.28 13.82
N ARG A 102 21.87 3.08 12.91
CA ARG A 102 22.67 3.80 11.94
C ARG A 102 23.64 4.53 12.85
N PRO A 103 24.95 4.22 12.80
CA PRO A 103 25.90 5.05 13.50
C PRO A 103 25.67 6.43 12.90
N ARG A 104 25.04 7.31 13.68
CA ARG A 104 25.06 8.73 13.38
C ARG A 104 26.54 9.01 13.34
N ALA A 105 27.09 9.15 12.12
CA ALA A 105 28.46 9.57 11.95
C ALA A 105 28.54 10.89 12.72
N ALA A 106 29.10 10.83 13.92
CA ALA A 106 29.58 11.98 14.63
C ALA A 106 30.72 12.48 13.77
N MET A 107 30.38 13.29 12.77
CA MET A 107 31.34 14.00 11.96
C MET A 107 31.94 15.02 12.91
N ALA A 108 32.99 14.57 13.60
CA ALA A 108 33.87 15.40 14.40
C ALA A 108 34.29 16.56 13.51
N ARG A 109 33.82 17.76 13.84
CA ARG A 109 34.31 18.99 13.22
C ARG A 109 35.76 19.15 13.69
N PRO A 110 36.76 19.16 12.79
CA PRO A 110 38.08 19.62 13.19
C PRO A 110 38.01 21.14 13.40
N PRO A 111 38.72 21.70 14.41
CA PRO A 111 38.84 23.14 14.55
C PRO A 111 39.83 23.61 13.48
N VAL A 112 39.37 24.37 12.50
CA VAL A 112 40.26 25.03 11.54
C VAL A 112 40.02 26.52 11.62
N ASP A 113 40.84 27.14 12.45
CA ASP A 113 41.27 28.53 12.33
C ASP A 113 41.69 28.83 10.87
N GLY A 114 41.25 29.97 10.34
CA GLY A 114 41.85 30.56 9.14
C GLY A 114 40.93 30.84 7.96
N LYS A 115 40.28 32.01 7.99
CA LYS A 115 40.35 33.04 6.93
C LYS A 115 39.95 32.64 5.48
N THR A 116 38.68 32.86 5.13
CA THR A 116 38.19 33.77 4.05
C THR A 116 36.65 33.71 3.96
N PRO A 117 35.91 34.84 4.02
CA PRO A 117 34.45 34.82 3.93
C PRO A 117 34.02 34.77 2.45
N ASP A 118 33.55 33.61 2.00
CA ASP A 118 32.94 33.43 0.68
C ASP A 118 31.56 34.11 0.64
N ASP A 119 31.38 35.01 -0.32
CA ASP A 119 30.27 35.93 -0.59
C ASP A 119 28.87 35.29 -0.74
N ARG A 120 28.74 33.97 -0.55
CA ARG A 120 27.48 33.23 -0.74
C ARG A 120 26.57 33.21 0.49
N ALA A 121 27.09 33.54 1.67
CA ALA A 121 26.32 33.53 2.92
C ALA A 121 25.49 34.81 3.15
N GLY A 122 25.82 35.92 2.50
CA GLY A 122 25.15 37.22 2.68
C GLY A 122 23.79 37.31 1.99
N TYR A 123 23.61 36.63 0.85
CA TYR A 123 22.40 36.73 0.03
C TYR A 123 21.15 36.14 0.70
N ARG A 124 21.32 35.23 1.66
CA ARG A 124 20.22 34.56 2.34
C ARG A 124 19.70 35.32 3.56
N ARG A 125 20.37 36.40 3.99
CA ARG A 125 20.08 37.11 5.24
C ARG A 125 19.56 38.54 5.07
N ALA A 126 19.51 39.09 3.86
CA ALA A 126 19.05 40.46 3.62
C ALA A 126 17.77 40.50 2.78
N GLY A 127 16.64 40.60 3.46
CA GLY A 127 15.46 41.32 2.98
C GLY A 127 14.84 42.06 4.17
N PRO A 128 14.00 43.08 4.01
CA PRO A 128 13.65 43.90 2.83
C PRO A 128 13.85 45.41 3.08
N ILE A 129 14.46 46.19 2.18
CA ILE A 129 14.42 47.68 2.24
C ILE A 129 14.39 48.23 0.80
N GLY A 130 13.45 49.14 0.56
CA GLY A 130 13.02 49.60 -0.75
C GLY A 130 13.81 50.76 -1.39
N ASP A 131 13.27 51.13 -2.54
CA ASP A 131 13.31 52.44 -3.20
C ASP A 131 14.63 52.93 -3.80
N LYS A 132 14.80 52.72 -5.12
CA LYS A 132 15.08 53.85 -6.03
C LYS A 132 14.73 53.60 -7.50
N LYS A 133 14.12 54.65 -8.04
CA LYS A 133 13.36 54.88 -9.27
C LYS A 133 14.26 55.17 -10.49
N GLY A 134 13.79 54.85 -11.70
CA GLY A 134 14.33 55.30 -12.99
C GLY A 134 13.76 54.46 -14.14
N ASP A 135 12.48 54.62 -14.48
CA ASP A 135 11.97 55.47 -15.58
C ASP A 135 12.38 55.00 -16.99
N VAL A 136 11.46 54.27 -17.63
CA VAL A 136 11.19 54.29 -19.07
C VAL A 136 9.68 54.05 -19.29
N GLY A 137 8.89 55.13 -19.29
CA GLY A 137 7.55 55.13 -19.93
C GLY A 137 7.70 55.30 -21.46
N LEU A 138 6.72 55.13 -22.35
CA LEU A 138 5.27 54.95 -22.34
C LEU A 138 4.91 54.11 -23.59
N GLY A 139 3.71 53.50 -23.65
CA GLY A 139 3.12 53.17 -24.95
C GLY A 139 1.98 52.17 -24.91
N ALA A 140 0.76 52.68 -24.88
CA ALA A 140 -0.49 51.94 -24.94
C ALA A 140 -0.66 51.09 -26.22
N GLY A 141 -1.36 49.96 -26.09
CA GLY A 141 -1.82 49.17 -27.24
C GLY A 141 -2.61 47.93 -26.81
N ALA A 142 -3.88 48.12 -26.47
CA ALA A 142 -4.84 47.02 -26.39
C ALA A 142 -4.99 46.37 -27.77
N VAL A 143 -4.81 45.05 -27.88
CA VAL A 143 -5.26 44.32 -29.07
C VAL A 143 -5.90 43.01 -28.65
N GLU A 144 -7.10 42.83 -29.19
CA GLU A 144 -8.20 42.02 -28.71
C GLU A 144 -7.99 40.52 -28.94
N TYR A 145 -8.52 39.73 -27.99
CA TYR A 145 -8.70 38.29 -28.14
C TYR A 145 -9.99 38.03 -28.95
N SER A 146 -9.85 37.60 -30.20
CA SER A 146 -10.95 36.97 -30.92
C SER A 146 -10.47 35.87 -31.87
N GLY A 147 -11.05 34.68 -31.69
CA GLY A 147 -11.53 33.92 -32.84
C GLY A 147 -10.71 32.72 -33.35
N VAL A 148 -11.37 31.56 -33.24
CA VAL A 148 -11.58 30.60 -34.34
C VAL A 148 -10.61 29.39 -34.47
N ARG A 149 -11.06 28.27 -33.88
CA ARG A 149 -11.44 26.97 -34.51
C ARG A 149 -10.67 25.68 -34.15
N SER A 150 -11.53 24.66 -33.95
CA SER A 150 -11.33 23.20 -34.04
C SER A 150 -10.72 22.50 -32.82
N GLY A 151 -11.37 21.52 -32.17
CA GLY A 151 -12.65 20.86 -32.43
C GLY A 151 -12.83 19.61 -31.54
N PHE A 152 -14.04 19.01 -31.62
CA PHE A 152 -14.42 17.63 -31.24
C PHE A 152 -14.29 17.25 -29.75
N GLY A 153 -15.31 16.93 -28.96
CA GLY A 153 -16.63 16.35 -29.24
C GLY A 153 -16.79 15.08 -28.38
N ARG A 154 -17.79 15.05 -27.47
CA ARG A 154 -18.55 13.85 -27.03
C ARG A 154 -19.66 14.29 -26.08
N GLY A 155 -20.89 14.12 -26.58
CA GLY A 155 -22.11 14.71 -26.05
C GLY A 155 -22.69 14.03 -24.82
N ARG A 156 -23.70 14.71 -24.28
CA ARG A 156 -24.61 14.26 -23.23
C ARG A 156 -26.02 14.17 -23.84
N PRO A 157 -26.77 13.07 -23.69
CA PRO A 157 -28.14 13.01 -24.20
C PRO A 157 -29.10 13.72 -23.23
N MET A 158 -30.09 14.41 -23.80
CA MET A 158 -31.35 14.73 -23.14
C MET A 158 -32.48 14.12 -23.97
N SER A 159 -33.28 13.25 -23.36
CA SER A 159 -34.69 13.49 -23.07
C SER A 159 -35.22 12.39 -22.16
#